data_AF-A0A4R5FA11-F1
#
_entry.id   AF-A0A4R5FA11-F1
#
_cell.length_a   1.000
_cell.length_b   1.000
_cell.length_c   1.000
_cell.angle_alpha   90.00
_cell.angle_beta   90.00
_cell.angle_gamma   90.00
#
_symmetry.space_group_name_H-M   'P 1'
#
loop_
_entity.id
_entity.type
_entity.pdbx_description
1 polymer ?
#
loop_
_entity_poly.entity_id
_entity_poly.type
_entity_poly.pdbx_seq_one_letter_code
_entity_poly.pdbx_strand_id
1 'polypeptide(L)' 'MNIETKILNAIKANRLNPSILGERKWYNYFIAVNELVWSRNLKEGYEIHVYDDNSKSEHLATIVI' A
#
# COMPACT_ATOMS: atom_id res chain seq x y z
N MET A 1 12.63 2.79 -11.72
CA MET A 1 11.22 3.17 -11.49
C MET A 1 10.95 2.99 -10.00
N ASN A 2 10.47 4.03 -9.29
CA ASN A 2 10.26 3.97 -7.84
C ASN A 2 9.14 2.95 -7.50
N ILE A 3 9.29 2.24 -6.38
CA ILE A 3 8.34 1.19 -5.95
C ILE A 3 6.93 1.76 -5.74
N GLU A 4 6.86 2.98 -5.21
CA GLU A 4 5.63 3.76 -5.04
C GLU A 4 4.91 3.94 -6.37
N THR A 5 5.61 4.37 -7.42
CA THR A 5 5.03 4.57 -8.75
C THR A 5 4.53 3.25 -9.35
N LYS A 6 5.24 2.14 -9.11
CA LYS A 6 4.85 0.81 -9.58
C LYS A 6 3.55 0.36 -8.91
N ILE A 7 3.43 0.53 -7.60
CA ILE A 7 2.25 0.13 -6.83
C ILE A 7 1.07 1.05 -7.13
N LEU A 8 1.29 2.36 -7.19
CA LEU A 8 0.26 3.33 -7.57
C LEU A 8 -0.30 3.01 -8.98
N ASN A 9 0.57 2.69 -9.94
CA ASN A 9 0.12 2.29 -11.28
C ASN A 9 -0.63 0.96 -11.27
N ALA A 10 -0.24 -0.01 -10.42
CA ALA A 10 -0.95 -1.27 -10.27
C ALA A 10 -2.36 -1.07 -9.70
N ILE A 11 -2.50 -0.21 -8.68
CA ILE A 11 -3.80 0.17 -8.09
C ILE A 11 -4.66 0.89 -9.14
N LYS A 12 -4.11 1.91 -9.82
CA LYS A 12 -4.82 2.65 -10.88
C LYS A 12 -5.27 1.77 -12.04
N ALA A 13 -4.49 0.73 -12.36
CA ALA A 13 -4.81 -0.23 -13.40
C ALA A 13 -5.73 -1.37 -12.93
N ASN A 14 -6.26 -1.33 -11.69
CA ASN A 14 -7.06 -2.39 -11.06
C ASN A 14 -6.35 -3.76 -11.07
N ARG A 15 -5.02 -3.79 -11.05
CA ARG A 15 -4.20 -5.02 -10.95
C ARG A 15 -3.86 -5.40 -9.51
N LEU A 16 -4.20 -4.52 -8.58
CA LEU A 16 -3.94 -4.66 -7.16
C LEU A 16 -5.06 -3.93 -6.41
N ASN A 17 -5.91 -4.67 -5.70
CA ASN A 17 -6.89 -4.11 -4.80
C ASN A 17 -6.44 -4.31 -3.34
N PRO A 18 -5.86 -3.29 -2.70
CA PRO A 18 -5.29 -3.43 -1.37
C PRO A 18 -6.39 -3.56 -0.28
N SER A 19 -7.67 -3.38 -0.63
CA SER A 19 -8.81 -3.67 0.23
C SER A 19 -9.06 -5.18 0.39
N ILE A 20 -8.64 -6.02 -0.56
CA ILE A 20 -8.82 -7.47 -0.53
C ILE A 20 -7.61 -8.11 0.16
N LEU A 21 -7.84 -8.77 1.31
CA LEU A 21 -6.77 -9.40 2.11
C LEU A 21 -5.87 -10.35 1.31
N GLY A 22 -6.43 -11.10 0.37
CA GLY A 22 -5.67 -12.04 -0.47
C GLY A 22 -4.73 -11.35 -1.47
N GLU A 23 -5.08 -10.14 -1.93
CA GLU A 23 -4.29 -9.38 -2.92
C GLU A 23 -3.21 -8.51 -2.27
N ARG A 24 -3.22 -8.39 -0.94
CA ARG A 24 -2.18 -7.68 -0.17
C ARG A 24 -0.80 -8.34 -0.26
N LYS A 25 -0.74 -9.62 -0.65
CA LYS A 25 0.50 -10.28 -1.04
C LYS A 25 0.68 -10.14 -2.54
N TRP A 26 1.45 -9.15 -2.95
CA TRP A 26 1.63 -8.81 -4.34
C TRP A 26 3.08 -9.05 -4.76
N TYR A 27 3.32 -10.13 -5.50
CA TYR A 27 4.67 -10.63 -5.78
C TYR A 27 5.47 -10.89 -4.49
N ASN A 28 6.58 -10.18 -4.31
CA ASN A 28 7.45 -10.24 -3.13
C ASN A 28 7.17 -9.07 -2.18
N TYR A 29 5.98 -8.46 -2.27
CA TYR A 29 5.60 -7.34 -1.42
C TYR A 29 4.40 -7.70 -0.57
N PHE A 30 4.47 -7.28 0.69
CA PHE A 30 3.34 -7.28 1.60
C PHE A 30 2.79 -5.86 1.73
N ILE A 31 1.50 -5.70 1.48
CA ILE A 31 0.83 -4.41 1.45
C ILE A 31 -0.12 -4.32 2.65
N ALA A 32 0.15 -3.39 3.56
CA ALA A 32 -0.76 -3.04 4.63
C ALA A 32 -1.50 -1.75 4.28
N VAL A 33 -2.81 -1.71 4.55
CA VAL A 33 -3.63 -0.52 4.34
C VAL A 33 -4.18 -0.08 5.68
N ASN A 34 -3.91 1.16 6.03
CA ASN A 34 -4.52 1.86 7.14
C ASN A 34 -5.51 2.88 6.59
N GLU A 35 -6.76 2.79 7.01
CA GLU A 35 -7.75 3.80 6.72
C GLU A 35 -7.46 5.04 7.58
N LEU A 36 -7.28 6.18 6.95
CA LEU A 36 -7.07 7.46 7.63
C LEU A 36 -8.45 8.03 7.98
N VAL A 37 -8.95 7.65 9.16
CA VAL A 37 -10.15 8.24 9.74
C VAL A 37 -9.78 9.57 10.38
N TRP A 38 -10.55 10.62 10.07
CA TRP A 38 -10.30 12.01 10.48
C TRP A 38 -9.69 12.18 11.87
N SER A 39 -8.44 12.63 11.90
CA SER A 39 -7.85 13.38 13.01
C SER A 39 -7.59 14.80 12.49
N ARG A 40 -7.75 15.82 13.36
CA ARG A 40 -7.87 17.27 13.05
C ARG A 40 -6.95 17.89 11.97
N ASN A 41 -5.91 17.19 11.50
CA ASN A 41 -4.93 17.65 10.52
C ASN A 41 -4.64 16.69 9.35
N LEU A 42 -5.39 15.58 9.16
CA LEU A 42 -5.17 14.62 8.06
C LEU A 42 -6.41 14.55 7.16
N LYS A 43 -6.18 14.55 5.84
CA LYS A 43 -7.25 14.28 4.85
C LYS A 43 -7.76 12.85 5.04
N GLU A 44 -9.05 12.66 4.81
CA GLU A 44 -9.62 11.32 4.65
C GLU A 44 -8.93 10.63 3.48
N GLY A 45 -8.61 9.35 3.65
CA GLY A 45 -7.88 8.60 2.64
C GLY A 45 -7.35 7.27 3.15
N TYR A 46 -6.40 6.72 2.40
CA TYR A 46 -5.74 5.47 2.74
C TYR A 46 -4.23 5.69 2.82
N GLU A 47 -3.62 5.15 3.86
CA GLU A 47 -2.18 5.03 3.98
C GLU A 47 -1.80 3.58 3.67
N ILE A 48 -1.04 3.40 2.59
CA ILE A 48 -0.59 2.11 2.11
C ILE A 48 0.89 1.95 2.44
N HIS A 49 1.19 1.01 3.32
CA HIS A 49 2.54 0.61 3.67
C HIS A 49 2.95 -0.61 2.85
N VAL A 50 4.15 -0.56 2.32
CA VAL A 50 4.73 -1.59 1.47
C VAL A 50 5.93 -2.17 2.18
N TYR A 51 5.91 -3.47 2.40
CA TYR A 51 6.99 -4.23 3.01
C TYR A 51 7.51 -5.27 2.02
N ASP A 52 8.75 -5.71 2.21
CA ASP A 52 9.23 -6.94 1.58
C ASP A 52 8.50 -8.16 2.19
N ASP A 53 8.01 -9.08 1.36
CA ASP A 53 7.26 -10.26 1.82
C ASP A 53 8.20 -11.34 2.42
N ASN A 54 9.50 -11.32 2.09
CA ASN A 54 10.45 -12.28 2.66
C ASN A 54 10.67 -12.01 4.16
N SER A 55 10.95 -10.75 4.50
CA SER A 55 11.21 -10.34 5.88
C SER A 55 9.93 -9.93 6.63
N LYS A 56 8.93 -9.39 5.91
CA LYS A 56 7.70 -8.74 6.44
C LYS A 56 7.97 -7.61 7.45
N SER A 57 9.23 -7.24 7.62
CA SER A 57 9.70 -6.26 8.58
C SER A 57 10.43 -5.10 7.89
N GLU A 58 10.97 -5.33 6.69
CA GLU A 58 11.61 -4.26 5.93
C GLU A 58 10.55 -3.39 5.24
N HIS A 59 10.42 -2.16 5.72
CA HIS A 59 9.54 -1.15 5.13
C HIS A 59 10.20 -0.53 3.90
N LEU A 60 9.53 -0.62 2.76
CA LEU A 60 10.02 -0.16 1.47
C LEU A 60 9.43 1.19 1.06
N ALA A 61 8.15 1.44 1.36
CA ALA A 61 7.47 2.68 0.98
C ALA A 61 6.15 2.90 1.72
N THR A 62 5.78 4.18 1.87
CA THR A 62 4.45 4.62 2.34
C THR A 62 3.80 5.46 1.25
N ILE A 63 2.55 5.15 0.89
CA ILE A 63 1.77 5.87 -0.13
C ILE A 63 0.50 6.38 0.54
N VAL A 64 0.25 7.68 0.46
CA VAL A 64 -1.00 8.30 0.94
C VAL A 64 -1.87 8.63 -0.27
N ILE A 65 -3.10 8.13 -0.28
CA ILE A 65 -4.09 8.31 -1.35
C ILE A 65 -5.37 8.91 -0.80
#